data_AF-A0A016B3I3-F1
#
_entry.id   AF-A0A016B3I3-F1
#
_cell.length_a   1.000
_cell.length_b   1.000
_cell.length_c   1.000
_cell.angle_alpha   90.00
_cell.angle_beta   90.00
_cell.angle_gamma   90.00
#
_symmetry.space_group_name_H-M   'P 1'
#
loop_
_entity.id
_entity.type
_entity.pdbx_description
1 polymer ?
#
loop_
_entity_poly.entity_id
_entity_poly.type
_entity_poly.pdbx_seq_one_letter_code
_entity_poly.pdbx_strand_id
1 'polypeptide(L)' 'MGKQFSNKTFCAIAQLDFGGDDSITVKRLITFHDGHKDCDMMYGWGFNYSPGSKD' A
#
# COMPACT_ATOMS: atom_id res chain seq x y z
N MET A 1 -1.34 -20.03 2.78
CA MET A 1 -1.87 -18.97 1.89
C MET A 1 -2.41 -17.86 2.78
N GLY A 2 -1.92 -16.63 2.64
CA GLY A 2 -2.31 -15.50 3.52
C GLY A 2 -3.81 -15.17 3.46
N LYS A 3 -4.27 -14.26 4.33
CA LYS A 3 -5.67 -13.79 4.32
C LYS A 3 -6.06 -13.37 2.90
N GLN A 4 -7.15 -13.94 2.38
CA GLN A 4 -7.65 -13.64 1.03
C GLN A 4 -8.69 -12.51 1.02
N PHE A 5 -9.27 -12.20 2.18
CA PHE A 5 -10.28 -11.17 2.34
C PHE A 5 -10.18 -10.52 3.74
N SER A 6 -10.75 -9.33 3.86
CA SER A 6 -10.82 -8.54 5.09
C SER A 6 -11.99 -7.56 5.01
N ASN A 7 -12.51 -7.14 6.17
CA ASN A 7 -13.51 -6.07 6.27
C ASN A 7 -12.89 -4.66 6.28
N LYS A 8 -11.57 -4.57 6.09
CA LYS A 8 -10.83 -3.32 6.01
C LYS A 8 -11.06 -2.63 4.65
N THR A 9 -10.96 -1.31 4.62
CA THR A 9 -11.35 -0.47 3.49
C THR A 9 -10.27 -0.33 2.41
N PHE A 10 -9.03 -0.75 2.71
CA PHE A 10 -7.89 -0.64 1.80
C PHE A 10 -7.10 -1.96 1.71
N CYS A 11 -6.58 -2.28 0.51
CA CYS A 11 -5.79 -3.49 0.25
C CYS A 11 -4.58 -3.16 -0.63
N ALA A 12 -3.37 -3.51 -0.17
CA ALA A 12 -2.15 -3.44 -0.95
C ALA A 12 -1.86 -4.82 -1.58
N ILE A 13 -1.87 -4.88 -2.91
CA ILE A 13 -1.72 -6.15 -3.65
C ILE A 13 -0.27 -6.51 -3.91
N ALA A 14 0.55 -5.54 -4.27
CA ALA A 14 1.95 -5.71 -4.65
C ALA A 14 2.76 -4.44 -4.37
N GLN A 15 4.06 -4.63 -4.18
CA GLN A 15 5.07 -3.57 -4.12
C GLN A 15 6.03 -3.74 -5.29
N LEU A 16 6.39 -2.60 -5.89
CA LEU A 16 7.36 -2.51 -6.97
C LEU A 16 8.55 -1.71 -6.45
N ASP A 17 9.70 -2.37 -6.33
CA ASP A 17 10.95 -1.74 -5.93
C ASP A 17 11.84 -1.60 -7.16
N PHE A 18 12.22 -0.36 -7.48
CA PHE A 18 13.12 -0.07 -8.59
C PHE A 18 14.57 -0.21 -8.11
N GLY A 19 15.31 -1.13 -8.72
CA GLY A 19 16.74 -1.29 -8.52
C GLY A 19 17.53 -0.18 -9.21
N GLY A 20 18.77 0.06 -8.75
CA GLY A 20 19.69 1.01 -9.39
C GLY A 20 20.32 0.51 -10.70
N ASP A 21 19.96 -0.69 -11.13
CA ASP A 21 20.48 -1.42 -12.29
C ASP A 21 19.41 -1.63 -13.39
N ASP A 22 18.45 -0.69 -13.49
CA ASP A 22 17.28 -0.78 -14.38
C ASP A 22 16.39 -2.01 -14.16
N SER A 23 16.53 -2.71 -13.03
CA SER A 23 15.67 -3.83 -12.64
C SER A 23 14.46 -3.36 -11.83
N ILE A 24 13.39 -4.15 -11.88
CA ILE A 24 12.22 -3.97 -11.00
C ILE A 24 11.98 -5.28 -10.25
N THR A 25 11.93 -5.19 -8.91
CA THR A 25 11.53 -6.31 -8.05
C THR A 25 10.04 -6.19 -7.73
N VAL A 26 9.28 -7.25 -8.00
CA VAL A 26 7.85 -7.32 -7.69
C VAL A 26 7.62 -8.21 -6.47
N LYS A 27 7.07 -7.65 -5.41
CA LYS A 27 6.70 -8.39 -4.20
C LYS A 27 5.18 -8.50 -4.06
N ARG A 28 4.67 -9.72 -3.96
CA ARG A 28 3.26 -9.97 -3.61
C ARG A 28 3.02 -9.70 -2.13
N LEU A 29 2.05 -8.85 -1.81
CA LEU A 29 1.74 -8.44 -0.43
C LEU A 29 0.42 -9.03 0.08
N ILE A 30 -0.69 -8.74 -0.59
CA ILE A 30 -2.07 -9.02 -0.12
C ILE A 30 -2.21 -8.68 1.38
N THR A 31 -2.05 -7.40 1.70
CA THR A 31 -2.21 -6.86 3.05
C THR A 31 -3.38 -5.88 3.09
N PHE A 32 -4.05 -5.79 4.23
CA PHE A 32 -5.28 -5.03 4.39
C PHE A 32 -5.11 -3.97 5.49
N HIS A 33 -5.58 -2.75 5.23
CA HIS A 33 -5.32 -1.54 6.01
C HIS A 33 -6.61 -0.73 6.22
N ASP A 34 -6.71 0.04 7.29
CA ASP A 34 -7.91 0.84 7.60
C ASP A 34 -8.09 2.07 6.69
N GLY A 35 -7.08 2.38 5.87
CA GLY A 35 -7.12 3.43 4.87
C GLY A 35 -5.72 3.71 4.30
N HIS A 36 -5.62 4.77 3.48
CA HIS A 36 -4.36 5.12 2.82
C HIS A 36 -3.24 5.47 3.81
N LYS A 37 -3.54 6.23 4.87
CA LYS A 37 -2.57 6.62 5.89
C LYS A 37 -1.98 5.42 6.65
N ASP A 38 -2.82 4.43 6.97
CA ASP A 38 -2.41 3.21 7.64
C ASP A 38 -1.49 2.36 6.74
N CYS A 39 -1.85 2.24 5.46
CA CYS A 39 -1.01 1.58 4.46
C CYS A 39 0.35 2.27 4.28
N ASP A 40 0.37 3.60 4.17
CA ASP A 40 1.62 4.35 4.03
C ASP A 40 2.52 4.20 5.26
N MET A 41 1.97 4.26 6.48
CA MET A 41 2.74 4.03 7.70
C MET A 41 3.36 2.63 7.76
N MET A 42 2.68 1.60 7.22
CA MET A 42 3.22 0.24 7.12
C MET A 42 4.43 0.15 6.17
N TYR A 43 4.42 0.88 5.06
CA TYR A 43 5.45 0.80 4.01
C TYR A 43 6.46 1.96 4.01
N GLY A 44 6.22 3.00 4.80
CA GLY A 44 7.11 4.13 5.00
C GLY A 44 7.32 5.01 3.76
N TRP A 45 6.31 5.21 2.90
CA TRP A 45 6.45 6.10 1.74
C TRP A 45 6.48 7.58 2.15
N GLY A 46 5.88 7.92 3.28
CA GLY A 46 5.97 9.26 3.88
C GLY A 46 5.03 10.27 3.22
N PHE A 47 3.87 9.80 2.77
CA PHE A 47 2.85 10.67 2.19
C PHE A 47 2.11 11.47 3.27
N ASN A 48 1.72 12.70 2.93
CA ASN A 48 0.93 13.55 3.81
C ASN A 48 -0.54 13.48 3.38
N TYR A 49 -1.38 12.90 4.25
CA TYR A 49 -2.81 12.72 3.99
C TYR A 49 -3.64 13.81 4.66
N SER A 50 -4.54 14.43 3.89
CA SER A 50 -5.56 15.35 4.38
C SER A 50 -6.94 15.00 3.79
N PRO A 51 -8.04 15.19 4.54
CA PRO A 51 -9.38 15.08 3.97
C PRO A 51 -9.57 16.09 2.82
N GLY A 52 -10.13 15.64 1.70
CA GLY A 52 -10.56 16.51 0.61
C GLY A 52 -12.07 16.77 0.67
N SER A 53 -12.51 17.84 0.03
CA SER A 53 -13.93 18.15 -0.23
C SER A 53 -14.17 18.32 -1.72
N LYS A 54 -15.40 18.08 -2.17
CA LYS A 54 -15.88 18.47 -3.50
C LYS A 54 -16.84 19.63 -3.30
N ASP A 55 -16.75 20.64 -4.15
CA ASP A 55 -17.73 21.72 -4.26
C ASP A 55 -18.98 21.27 -5.03
#